data_AF-A0A6J6L002-F1
#
_entry.id   AF-A0A6J6L002-F1
#
_cell.length_a   1.000
_cell.length_b   1.000
_cell.length_c   1.000
_cell.angle_alpha   90.00
_cell.angle_beta   90.00
_cell.angle_gamma   90.00
#
_symmetry.space_group_name_H-M   'P 1'
#
loop_
_entity.id
_entity.type
_entity.pdbx_description
1 polymer ?
#
loop_
_entity_poly.entity_id
_entity_poly.type
_entity_poly.pdbx_seq_one_letter_code
_entity_poly.pdbx_strand_id
1 'polypeptide(L)'
;MPYKKLDINSKYNTYKYRGLPPGPISNPGFDAMKATVSPADGDWLYYVTVKPNDTRFTRSFEQFNVWANEFRKNEDAGLFK
;
A
#
# COMPACT_ATOMS: atom_id res chain seq x y z
N MET A 1 -0.44 -10.31 6.68
CA MET A 1 -1.08 -9.91 7.98
C MET A 1 -2.39 -10.67 8.15
N PRO A 2 -2.76 -11.17 9.34
CA PRO A 2 -4.04 -11.87 9.53
C PRO A 2 -5.22 -10.90 9.39
N TYR A 3 -6.24 -11.29 8.62
CA TYR A 3 -7.45 -10.49 8.28
C TYR A 3 -8.13 -9.85 9.52
N LYS A 4 -8.05 -10.51 10.68
CA LYS A 4 -8.66 -10.08 11.95
C LYS A 4 -8.14 -8.72 12.45
N LYS A 5 -6.93 -8.29 12.10
CA LYS A 5 -6.40 -6.98 12.50
C LYS A 5 -6.98 -5.81 11.69
N LEU A 6 -7.58 -6.06 10.52
CA LEU A 6 -8.13 -5.00 9.68
C LEU A 6 -9.51 -4.50 10.17
N ASP A 7 -10.16 -5.23 11.07
CA ASP A 7 -11.51 -4.93 11.56
C ASP A 7 -11.54 -4.07 12.84
N ILE A 8 -10.41 -3.47 13.21
CA ILE A 8 -10.33 -2.62 14.41
C ILE A 8 -11.25 -1.40 14.26
N ASN A 9 -12.07 -1.12 15.29
CA ASN A 9 -12.93 0.06 15.31
C ASN A 9 -12.14 1.28 15.82
N SER A 10 -11.59 2.06 14.89
CA SER A 10 -10.86 3.30 15.17
C SER A 10 -11.07 4.30 14.03
N LYS A 11 -11.15 5.60 14.35
CA LYS A 11 -11.24 6.69 13.34
C LYS A 11 -10.02 6.75 12.41
N TYR A 12 -8.92 6.07 12.77
CA TYR A 12 -7.71 5.95 11.94
C TYR A 12 -7.76 4.77 10.95
N ASN A 13 -8.82 3.93 10.97
CA ASN A 13 -8.92 2.78 10.09
C ASN A 13 -9.40 3.19 8.68
N THR A 14 -8.46 3.37 7.77
CA THR A 14 -8.72 3.72 6.36
C THR A 14 -9.32 2.58 5.52
N TYR A 15 -9.40 1.35 6.04
CA TYR A 15 -10.19 0.28 5.43
C TYR A 15 -11.70 0.45 5.69
N LYS A 16 -12.08 1.14 6.78
CA LYS A 16 -13.49 1.36 7.16
C LYS A 16 -13.99 2.75 6.79
N TYR A 17 -13.17 3.78 6.95
CA TYR A 17 -13.55 5.16 6.74
C TYR A 17 -12.80 5.73 5.53
N ARG A 18 -13.54 6.37 4.61
CA ARG A 18 -12.96 7.02 3.42
C ARG A 18 -12.28 8.34 3.78
N GLY A 19 -11.24 8.69 3.02
CA GLY A 19 -10.49 9.93 3.20
C GLY A 19 -9.29 9.78 4.14
N LEU A 20 -8.73 10.92 4.54
CA LEU A 20 -7.59 10.96 5.46
C LEU A 20 -8.04 10.70 6.91
N PRO A 21 -7.20 10.08 7.76
CA PRO A 21 -7.47 9.97 9.18
C PRO A 21 -7.49 11.35 9.87
N PRO A 22 -7.99 11.46 11.11
CA PRO A 22 -8.09 12.75 11.83
C PRO A 22 -6.76 13.47 12.07
N GLY A 23 -5.63 12.76 11.97
CA GLY A 23 -4.29 13.32 12.14
C GLY A 23 -3.21 12.38 11.61
N PRO A 24 -1.93 12.81 11.64
CA PRO A 24 -0.80 11.99 11.21
C PRO A 24 -0.65 10.70 12.03
N ILE A 25 -0.19 9.63 11.40
CA ILE A 25 0.13 8.36 12.08
C ILE A 25 1.60 8.26 12.51
N SER A 26 2.46 9.16 12.02
CA SER A 26 3.89 9.19 12.30
C SER A 26 4.47 10.57 11.95
N ASN A 27 5.76 10.76 12.20
CA ASN A 27 6.53 11.95 11.83
C ASN A 27 7.16 11.75 10.44
N PRO A 28 6.66 12.43 9.38
CA PRO A 28 7.20 12.26 8.03
C PRO A 28 8.60 12.88 7.89
N GLY A 29 9.49 12.18 7.19
CA GLY A 29 10.77 12.74 6.75
C GLY A 29 10.60 13.73 5.59
N PHE A 30 11.70 14.38 5.19
CA PHE A 30 11.68 15.37 4.12
C PHE A 30 11.15 14.81 2.78
N ASP A 31 11.58 13.61 2.39
CA ASP A 31 11.15 12.99 1.14
C ASP A 31 9.64 12.70 1.12
N ALA A 32 9.08 12.27 2.25
CA ALA A 32 7.64 12.05 2.38
C ALA A 32 6.84 13.36 2.28
N MET A 33 7.33 14.43 2.90
CA MET A 33 6.72 15.76 2.77
C MET A 33 6.78 16.28 1.34
N LYS A 34 7.94 16.15 0.67
CA LYS A 34 8.11 16.55 -0.73
C LYS A 34 7.17 15.78 -1.66
N ALA A 35 7.06 14.47 -1.49
CA ALA A 35 6.15 13.63 -2.28
C ALA A 35 4.67 13.97 -2.06
N THR A 36 4.32 14.48 -0.88
CA THR A 36 2.94 14.91 -0.57
C THR A 36 2.57 16.20 -1.28
N VAL A 37 3.48 17.19 -1.33
CA VAL A 37 3.22 18.50 -1.95
C VAL A 37 3.48 18.54 -3.45
N SER A 38 4.30 17.62 -3.95
CA SER A 38 4.68 17.50 -5.36
C SER A 38 4.68 16.01 -5.76
N PRO A 39 3.50 15.40 -5.91
CA PRO A 39 3.40 13.99 -6.29
C PRO A 39 3.93 13.75 -7.71
N ALA A 40 4.31 12.51 -7.99
CA ALA A 40 4.64 12.10 -9.36
C ALA A 40 3.38 12.09 -10.23
N ASP A 41 3.51 12.47 -11.50
CA ASP A 41 2.43 12.41 -12.47
C ASP A 41 2.05 10.95 -12.78
N GLY A 42 0.77 10.63 -12.66
CA GLY A 42 0.24 9.30 -12.96
C GLY A 42 -1.20 9.11 -12.47
N ASP A 43 -1.87 8.08 -12.98
CA ASP A 43 -3.26 7.74 -12.64
C ASP A 43 -3.37 6.41 -11.88
N TRP A 44 -2.27 5.98 -11.24
CA TRP A 44 -2.22 4.71 -10.52
C TRP A 44 -3.10 4.73 -9.27
N LEU A 45 -3.85 3.65 -9.07
CA LEU A 45 -4.75 3.47 -7.93
C LEU A 45 -4.30 2.35 -6.99
N TYR A 46 -3.46 1.44 -7.48
CA TYR A 46 -2.98 0.26 -6.78
C TYR A 46 -1.48 0.14 -6.91
N TYR A 47 -0.83 -0.36 -5.85
CA TYR A 47 0.58 -0.70 -5.86
C TYR A 47 0.83 -1.99 -5.08
N VAL A 48 1.84 -2.75 -5.48
CA VAL A 48 2.27 -3.96 -4.76
C VAL A 48 3.75 -4.19 -4.98
N THR A 49 4.48 -4.52 -3.91
CA THR A 49 5.87 -4.97 -3.98
C THR A 49 5.87 -6.48 -4.17
N VAL A 50 6.21 -6.97 -5.36
CA VAL A 50 6.11 -8.40 -5.67
C VAL A 50 7.35 -9.20 -5.26
N LYS A 51 8.51 -8.54 -5.15
CA LYS A 51 9.78 -9.07 -4.62
C LYS A 51 10.62 -7.91 -4.08
N PRO A 52 11.71 -8.13 -3.33
CA PRO A 52 12.56 -7.04 -2.85
C PRO A 52 12.97 -6.10 -3.99
N ASN A 53 12.82 -4.80 -3.78
CA ASN A 53 13.12 -3.74 -4.74
C ASN A 53 12.29 -3.75 -6.05
N ASP A 54 11.16 -4.48 -6.11
CA ASP A 54 10.23 -4.48 -7.25
C ASP A 54 8.82 -4.08 -6.78
N THR A 55 8.56 -2.77 -6.75
CA THR A 55 7.24 -2.20 -6.48
C THR A 55 6.60 -1.75 -7.79
N ARG A 56 5.43 -2.31 -8.09
CA ARG A 56 4.68 -2.05 -9.33
C ARG A 56 3.43 -1.24 -9.03
N PHE A 57 3.08 -0.35 -9.94
CA PHE A 57 1.92 0.56 -9.84
C PHE A 57 0.97 0.34 -11.03
N THR A 58 -0.33 0.39 -10.79
CA THR A 58 -1.36 0.22 -11.83
C THR A 58 -2.65 0.92 -11.46
N ARG A 59 -3.42 1.32 -12.47
CA ARG A 59 -4.82 1.76 -12.32
C ARG A 59 -5.83 0.61 -12.42
N SER A 60 -5.41 -0.55 -12.95
CA SER A 60 -6.28 -1.71 -13.18
C SER A 60 -6.28 -2.66 -11.98
N PHE A 61 -7.47 -2.91 -11.44
CA PHE A 61 -7.66 -3.87 -10.36
C PHE A 61 -7.35 -5.31 -10.79
N GLU A 62 -7.64 -5.67 -12.04
CA GLU A 62 -7.32 -7.01 -12.58
C GLU A 62 -5.81 -7.23 -12.62
N GLN A 63 -5.07 -6.24 -13.12
CA GLN A 63 -3.60 -6.30 -13.16
C GLN A 63 -3.01 -6.36 -11.75
N PHE A 64 -3.56 -5.59 -10.82
CA PHE A 64 -3.18 -5.64 -9.41
C PHE A 64 -3.38 -7.04 -8.83
N ASN A 65 -4.51 -7.72 -9.10
CA ASN A 65 -4.77 -9.06 -8.60
C ASN A 65 -3.78 -10.11 -9.13
N VAL A 66 -3.33 -9.97 -10.38
CA VAL A 66 -2.27 -10.82 -10.94
C VAL A 66 -0.97 -10.65 -10.15
N TRP A 67 -0.53 -9.42 -9.90
CA TRP A 67 0.68 -9.15 -9.13
C TRP A 67 0.53 -9.49 -7.65
N ALA A 68 -0.67 -9.35 -7.07
CA ALA A 68 -0.93 -9.78 -5.70
C ALA A 68 -0.82 -11.30 -5.53
N ASN A 69 -1.19 -12.09 -6.56
CA ASN A 69 -0.93 -13.52 -6.60
C ASN A 69 0.57 -13.83 -6.68
N GLU A 70 1.31 -13.07 -7.48
CA GLU A 70 2.78 -13.18 -7.58
C GLU A 70 3.45 -12.88 -6.23
N PHE A 71 3.07 -11.77 -5.57
CA PHE A 71 3.51 -11.44 -4.22
C PHE A 71 3.31 -12.60 -3.24
N ARG A 72 2.10 -13.19 -3.19
CA ARG A 72 1.79 -14.33 -2.30
C ARG A 72 2.71 -15.52 -2.55
N LYS A 73 2.91 -15.90 -3.82
CA LYS A 73 3.84 -16.98 -4.18
C LYS A 73 5.27 -16.68 -3.74
N ASN A 74 5.70 -15.43 -3.88
CA ASN A 74 7.05 -15.02 -3.51
C ASN A 74 7.23 -14.96 -1.97
N GLU A 75 6.20 -14.54 -1.24
CA GLU A 75 6.15 -14.60 0.23
C GLU A 75 6.26 -16.05 0.73
N ASP A 76 5.47 -16.97 0.16
CA ASP A 76 5.49 -18.40 0.48
C ASP A 76 6.84 -19.05 0.17
N ALA A 77 7.49 -18.61 -0.92
CA ALA A 77 8.84 -19.05 -1.30
C ALA A 77 9.96 -18.40 -0.46
N GLY A 78 9.64 -17.48 0.46
CA GLY A 78 10.60 -16.86 1.37
C GLY A 78 11.48 -15.78 0.75
N LEU A 79 11.08 -15.18 -0.38
CA LEU A 79 11.86 -14.15 -1.08
C LEU A 79 11.96 -12.80 -0.35
N PHE A 80 11.21 -12.62 0.74
CA PHE A 80 11.18 -11.38 1.54
C PHE A 80 11.94 -11.48 2.88
N LYS A 81 12.75 -12.52 3.07
CA LYS A 81 13.53 -12.76 4.29
C LYS A 81 14.92 -12.14 4.21
#